data_AF-A0A2N3DGP1-F1
#
_entry.id   AF-A0A2N3DGP1-F1
#
_cell.length_a   1.000
_cell.length_b   1.000
_cell.length_c   1.000
_cell.angle_alpha   90.00
_cell.angle_beta   90.00
_cell.angle_gamma   90.00
#
_symmetry.space_group_name_H-M   'P 1'
#
loop_
_entity.id
_entity.type
_entity.pdbx_description
1 polymer ?
#
loop_
_entity_poly.entity_id
_entity_poly.type
_entity_poly.pdbx_seq_one_letter_code
_entity_poly.pdbx_strand_id
1 'polypeptide(L)'
;MCRRWTSGPWMAVQAPGSVITGDTLVIYSSSQFAERGFCSRCGSHIFHRPKDGPELAISAGLLPEGRLAITREIFHHAKPLWYRFDASSRKRSAFGMALEWGPKLAWRRFARLWRG
;
A
#
# COMPACT_ATOMS: atom_id res chain seq x y z
N MET A 1 8.24 5.07 6.39
CA MET A 1 8.43 3.63 6.16
C MET A 1 8.59 3.28 4.67
N CYS A 2 7.78 3.79 3.73
CA CYS A 2 7.90 3.47 2.30
C CYS A 2 9.26 3.82 1.69
N ARG A 3 9.82 5.01 1.99
CA ARG A 3 11.14 5.44 1.50
C ARG A 3 12.30 4.54 1.92
N ARG A 4 12.24 3.99 3.14
CA ARG A 4 13.22 3.01 3.62
C ARG A 4 13.00 1.63 3.01
N TRP A 5 11.75 1.34 2.67
CA TRP A 5 11.36 0.09 2.04
C TRP A 5 11.87 0.06 0.60
N THR A 6 11.48 1.03 -0.23
CA THR A 6 11.72 0.98 -1.69
C THR A 6 12.82 1.93 -2.19
N SER A 7 13.61 2.53 -1.28
CA SER A 7 14.57 3.59 -1.61
C SER A 7 13.97 4.77 -2.41
N GLY A 8 12.67 5.02 -2.24
CA GLY A 8 11.96 5.99 -3.07
C GLY A 8 10.48 6.09 -2.71
N PRO A 9 9.66 6.74 -3.55
CA PRO A 9 8.22 6.55 -3.46
C PRO A 9 7.88 5.09 -3.73
N TRP A 10 6.87 4.56 -3.04
CA TRP A 10 6.34 3.26 -3.39
C TRP A 10 5.24 3.43 -4.42
N MET A 11 5.49 2.95 -5.63
CA MET A 11 4.56 2.98 -6.76
C MET A 11 3.72 1.71 -6.73
N ALA A 12 2.39 1.86 -6.72
CA ALA A 12 1.50 0.72 -6.58
C ALA A 12 0.24 0.83 -7.42
N VAL A 13 -0.22 -0.33 -7.89
CA VAL A 13 -1.54 -0.52 -8.50
C VAL A 13 -2.49 -1.06 -7.43
N GLN A 14 -3.69 -0.49 -7.35
CA GLN A 14 -4.72 -0.96 -6.43
C GLN A 14 -5.45 -2.16 -7.06
N ALA A 15 -5.49 -3.28 -6.35
CA ALA A 15 -6.11 -4.52 -6.79
C ALA A 15 -6.98 -5.13 -5.66
N PRO A 16 -8.01 -4.40 -5.18
CA PRO A 16 -8.77 -4.82 -4.01
C PRO A 16 -9.50 -6.16 -4.27
N GLY A 17 -9.47 -7.05 -3.28
CA GLY A 17 -10.10 -8.38 -3.35
C GLY A 17 -9.30 -9.42 -4.13
N SER A 18 -8.18 -9.04 -4.76
CA SER A 18 -7.31 -10.00 -5.43
C SER A 18 -6.54 -10.88 -4.44
N VAL A 19 -6.18 -12.07 -4.88
CA VAL A 19 -5.39 -13.04 -4.11
C VAL A 19 -3.97 -13.09 -4.68
N ILE A 20 -2.97 -13.11 -3.80
CA ILE A 20 -1.56 -13.27 -4.17
C ILE A 20 -1.08 -14.59 -3.60
N THR A 21 -0.50 -15.42 -4.45
CA THR A 21 0.10 -16.71 -4.11
C THR A 21 1.48 -16.81 -4.74
N GLY A 22 2.30 -17.73 -4.23
CA GLY A 22 3.60 -18.06 -4.81
C GLY A 22 4.54 -18.70 -3.79
N ASP A 23 5.34 -19.66 -4.25
CA ASP A 23 6.19 -20.49 -3.37
C ASP A 23 7.31 -19.70 -2.66
N THR A 24 7.63 -18.52 -3.18
CA THR A 24 8.68 -17.64 -2.64
C THR A 24 8.12 -16.43 -1.91
N LEU A 25 6.78 -16.36 -1.76
CA LEU A 25 6.12 -15.25 -1.09
C LEU A 25 6.32 -15.35 0.42
N VAL A 26 6.84 -14.28 1.03
CA VAL A 26 6.89 -14.10 2.48
C VAL A 26 6.04 -12.89 2.87
N ILE A 27 5.23 -13.06 3.91
CA ILE A 27 4.38 -12.01 4.46
C ILE A 27 4.96 -11.54 5.80
N TYR A 28 5.20 -10.24 5.92
CA TYR A 28 5.70 -9.60 7.13
C TYR A 28 4.67 -8.65 7.72
N SER A 29 4.34 -8.84 9.00
CA SER A 29 3.46 -7.97 9.79
C SER A 29 4.13 -6.63 10.07
N SER A 30 4.02 -5.70 9.12
CA SER A 30 4.69 -4.40 9.16
C SER A 30 4.14 -3.40 10.20
N SER A 31 2.95 -3.63 10.73
CA SER A 31 2.36 -2.88 11.85
C SER A 31 1.25 -3.72 12.53
N GLN A 32 0.58 -3.13 13.52
CA GLN A 32 -0.61 -3.76 14.13
C GLN A 32 -1.74 -3.98 13.11
N PHE A 33 -1.86 -3.15 12.08
CA PHE A 33 -2.99 -3.14 11.16
C PHE A 33 -2.63 -3.41 9.70
N ALA A 34 -1.34 -3.53 9.35
CA ALA A 34 -0.89 -3.71 7.97
C ALA A 34 0.26 -4.70 7.83
N GLU A 35 0.34 -5.34 6.67
CA GLU A 35 1.35 -6.32 6.29
C GLU A 35 1.88 -6.07 4.88
N ARG A 36 3.03 -6.67 4.60
CA ARG A 36 3.76 -6.53 3.35
C ARG A 36 4.19 -7.89 2.84
N GLY A 37 4.09 -8.09 1.53
CA GLY A 37 4.62 -9.25 0.84
C GLY A 37 5.93 -8.93 0.14
N PHE A 38 6.91 -9.84 0.22
CA PHE A 38 8.14 -9.78 -0.56
C PHE A 38 8.58 -11.17 -1.04
N CYS A 39 9.42 -11.21 -2.05
CA CYS A 39 10.03 -12.45 -2.54
C CYS A 39 11.24 -12.81 -1.66
N SER A 40 11.25 -14.02 -1.09
CA SER A 40 12.37 -14.52 -0.28
C SER A 40 13.66 -14.75 -1.05
N ARG A 41 13.59 -14.90 -2.39
CA ARG A 41 14.77 -15.19 -3.22
C ARG A 41 15.52 -13.94 -3.66
N CYS A 42 14.81 -12.91 -4.10
CA CYS A 42 15.42 -11.69 -4.66
C CYS A 42 15.13 -10.43 -3.85
N GLY A 43 14.31 -10.50 -2.80
CA GLY A 43 13.96 -9.35 -1.96
C GLY A 43 12.93 -8.39 -2.56
N SER A 44 12.46 -8.62 -3.79
CA SER A 44 11.48 -7.75 -4.44
C SER A 44 10.22 -7.55 -3.61
N HIS A 45 9.78 -6.30 -3.48
CA HIS A 45 8.51 -5.96 -2.82
C HIS A 45 7.34 -6.30 -3.73
N ILE A 46 6.37 -7.04 -3.20
CA ILE A 46 5.23 -7.53 -3.97
C ILE A 46 3.98 -6.72 -3.66
N PHE A 47 3.63 -6.59 -2.38
CA PHE A 47 2.41 -5.88 -2.00
C PHE A 47 2.49 -5.24 -0.61
N HIS A 48 1.57 -4.33 -0.35
CA HIS A 48 1.18 -3.91 1.00
C HIS A 48 -0.35 -3.91 1.11
N ARG A 49 -0.87 -4.40 2.22
CA ARG A 49 -2.30 -4.40 2.55
C ARG A 49 -2.55 -4.20 4.04
N PRO A 50 -3.72 -3.68 4.44
CA PRO A 50 -4.20 -3.89 5.80
C PRO A 50 -4.36 -5.40 6.08
N LYS A 51 -4.24 -5.80 7.34
CA LYS A 51 -4.47 -7.20 7.75
C LYS A 51 -5.92 -7.65 7.57
N ASP A 52 -6.84 -6.68 7.54
CA ASP A 52 -8.26 -6.90 7.40
C ASP A 52 -8.80 -6.03 6.27
N GLY A 53 -9.76 -6.55 5.52
CA GLY A 53 -10.43 -5.86 4.43
C GLY A 53 -9.87 -6.20 3.05
N PRO A 54 -10.51 -5.69 1.99
CA PRO A 54 -10.19 -6.08 0.63
C PRO A 54 -9.01 -5.31 0.04
N GLU A 55 -8.53 -4.24 0.68
CA GLU A 55 -7.51 -3.40 0.06
C GLU A 55 -6.22 -4.17 -0.17
N LEU A 56 -5.66 -4.00 -1.37
CA LEU A 56 -4.40 -4.58 -1.75
C LEU A 56 -3.75 -3.63 -2.74
N ALA A 57 -2.51 -3.28 -2.45
CA ALA A 57 -1.72 -2.43 -3.32
C ALA A 57 -0.46 -3.23 -3.73
N ILE A 58 -0.35 -3.49 -5.03
CA ILE A 58 0.68 -4.32 -5.65
C ILE A 58 1.77 -3.41 -6.19
N SER A 59 3.03 -3.77 -6.01
CA SER A 59 4.18 -3.03 -6.56
C SER A 59 4.05 -2.90 -8.07
N ALA A 60 3.97 -1.66 -8.58
CA ALA A 60 3.64 -1.40 -9.97
C ALA A 60 4.67 -1.97 -10.95
N GLY A 61 5.95 -2.02 -10.56
CA GLY A 61 7.03 -2.56 -11.38
C GLY A 61 7.03 -4.08 -11.58
N LEU A 62 6.12 -4.81 -10.91
CA LEU A 62 5.91 -6.24 -11.18
C LEU A 62 4.95 -6.48 -12.35
N LEU A 63 4.22 -5.46 -12.77
CA LEU A 63 3.25 -5.53 -13.84
C LEU A 63 3.89 -5.08 -15.15
N PRO A 64 3.47 -5.64 -16.30
CA PRO A 64 3.98 -5.22 -17.59
C PRO A 64 3.76 -3.71 -17.80
N GLU A 65 4.74 -3.06 -18.40
CA GLU A 65 4.65 -1.65 -18.75
C GLU A 65 3.48 -1.43 -19.74
N GLY A 66 2.64 -0.43 -19.46
CA GLY A 66 1.40 -0.17 -20.18
C GLY A 66 0.81 1.20 -19.85
N ARG A 67 -0.51 1.40 -20.04
CA ARG A 67 -1.21 2.67 -19.75
C ARG A 67 -1.47 2.89 -18.25
N LEU A 68 -0.45 2.74 -17.42
CA LEU A 68 -0.51 3.07 -16.00
C LEU A 68 -0.29 4.58 -15.83
N ALA A 69 -1.06 5.20 -14.93
CA ALA A 69 -0.95 6.62 -14.62
C ALA A 69 -1.00 6.85 -13.10
N ILE A 70 -0.28 7.86 -12.64
CA ILE A 70 -0.33 8.29 -11.24
C ILE A 70 -1.63 9.06 -11.02
N THR A 71 -2.64 8.40 -10.47
CA THR A 71 -3.94 9.01 -10.17
C THR A 71 -4.05 9.56 -8.75
N ARG A 72 -3.18 9.10 -7.84
CA ARG A 72 -3.18 9.47 -6.42
C ARG A 72 -1.77 9.54 -5.86
N GLU A 73 -1.49 10.62 -5.12
CA GLU A 73 -0.26 10.79 -4.34
C GLU A 73 -0.59 10.79 -2.86
N ILE A 74 -0.27 9.70 -2.17
CA ILE A 74 -0.53 9.52 -0.74
C ILE A 74 0.64 10.06 0.09
N PHE A 75 0.35 10.82 1.15
CA PHE A 75 1.34 11.55 1.95
C PHE A 75 2.14 12.58 1.16
N HIS A 76 1.49 13.27 0.21
CA HIS A 76 2.13 14.22 -0.70
C HIS A 76 2.97 15.32 0.00
N HIS A 77 2.59 15.75 1.21
CA HIS A 77 3.35 16.75 1.96
C HIS A 77 4.62 16.20 2.63
N ALA A 78 4.71 14.89 2.86
CA ALA A 78 5.84 14.24 3.51
C ALA A 78 6.89 13.69 2.50
N LYS A 79 6.75 14.03 1.21
CA LYS A 79 7.75 13.71 0.20
C LYS A 79 9.02 14.54 0.45
N PRO A 80 10.21 13.95 0.28
CA PRO A 80 11.45 14.70 0.34
C PRO A 80 11.57 15.69 -0.82
N LEU A 81 12.42 16.70 -0.64
CA LEU A 81 12.61 17.78 -1.61
C LEU A 81 13.28 17.32 -2.92
N TRP A 82 13.99 16.20 -2.90
CA TRP A 82 14.75 15.69 -4.05
C TRP A 82 13.90 14.91 -5.07
N TYR A 83 12.57 14.82 -4.91
CA TYR A 83 11.69 14.40 -6.00
C TYR A 83 10.33 15.10 -5.99
N ARG A 84 9.75 15.22 -7.18
CA ARG A 84 8.36 15.62 -7.39
C ARG A 84 7.80 14.82 -8.56
N PHE A 85 6.55 14.39 -8.45
CA PHE A 85 5.84 13.82 -9.59
C PHE A 85 5.29 14.91 -10.50
N ASP A 86 5.43 14.68 -11.80
CA ASP A 86 4.80 15.50 -12.83
C ASP A 86 3.57 14.77 -13.37
N ALA A 87 2.54 14.68 -12.53
CA ALA A 87 1.30 13.98 -12.84
C ALA A 87 0.10 14.77 -12.33
N SER A 88 -0.98 14.76 -13.11
CA SER A 88 -2.29 15.30 -12.71
C SER A 88 -2.99 14.31 -11.76
N SER A 89 -2.51 14.27 -10.52
CA SER A 89 -2.93 13.31 -9.50
C SER A 89 -3.75 13.95 -8.37
N ARG A 90 -4.58 13.16 -7.71
CA ARG A 90 -5.22 13.55 -6.45
C ARG A 90 -4.20 13.47 -5.31
N LYS A 91 -3.82 14.63 -4.77
CA LYS A 91 -2.90 14.74 -3.63
C LYS A 91 -3.63 14.46 -2.32
N ARG A 92 -3.09 13.59 -1.48
CA ARG A 92 -3.63 13.23 -0.18
C ARG A 92 -2.62 13.54 0.92
N SER A 93 -3.03 14.38 1.87
CA SER A 93 -2.28 14.65 3.09
C SER A 93 -2.41 13.50 4.08
N ALA A 94 -1.55 13.48 5.10
CA ALA A 94 -1.67 12.53 6.21
C ALA A 94 -3.03 12.62 6.89
N PHE A 95 -3.51 13.85 7.14
CA PHE A 95 -4.82 14.11 7.72
C PHE A 95 -5.96 13.60 6.84
N GLY A 96 -5.91 13.88 5.52
CA GLY A 96 -6.91 13.36 4.59
C GLY A 96 -6.92 11.83 4.50
N MET A 97 -5.78 11.17 4.73
CA MET A 97 -5.75 9.71 4.85
C MET A 97 -6.35 9.22 6.16
N ALA A 98 -6.07 9.90 7.27
CA ALA A 98 -6.65 9.56 8.57
C ALA A 98 -8.18 9.67 8.56
N LEU A 99 -8.74 10.71 7.91
CA LEU A 99 -10.19 10.83 7.75
C LEU A 99 -10.80 9.73 6.88
N GLU A 100 -10.13 9.31 5.80
CA GLU A 100 -10.64 8.22 4.94
C GLU A 100 -10.55 6.85 5.60
N TRP A 101 -9.49 6.61 6.38
CA TRP A 101 -9.18 5.28 6.93
C TRP A 101 -9.64 5.08 8.38
N GLY A 102 -9.74 6.15 9.17
CA GLY A 102 -10.16 6.10 10.58
C GLY A 102 -11.48 5.36 10.77
N PRO A 103 -12.57 5.74 10.07
CA PRO A 103 -13.85 5.05 10.16
C PRO A 103 -13.77 3.57 9.77
N LYS A 104 -13.02 3.26 8.70
CA LYS A 104 -12.84 1.88 8.22
C LYS A 104 -12.16 1.01 9.27
N LEU A 105 -11.09 1.52 9.87
CA LEU A 105 -10.31 0.79 10.88
C LEU A 105 -11.10 0.62 12.18
N ALA A 106 -11.83 1.67 12.61
CA ALA A 106 -12.71 1.60 13.77
C ALA A 106 -13.81 0.53 13.57
N TRP A 107 -14.50 0.56 12.43
CA TRP A 107 -15.51 -0.44 12.08
C TRP A 107 -14.93 -1.85 12.02
N ARG A 108 -13.76 -2.04 11.38
CA ARG A 108 -13.09 -3.35 11.31
C ARG A 108 -12.69 -3.88 12.67
N ARG A 109 -12.27 -3.02 13.59
CA ARG A 109 -11.98 -3.41 14.97
C ARG A 109 -13.25 -3.82 15.70
N PHE A 110 -14.31 -3.01 15.59
CA PHE A 110 -15.61 -3.32 16.16
C PHE A 110 -16.18 -4.65 15.63
N ALA A 111 -16.24 -4.82 14.31
CA ALA A 111 -16.76 -6.03 13.67
C ALA A 111 -15.96 -7.30 13.97
N ARG A 112 -14.73 -7.19 14.49
CA ARG A 112 -13.90 -8.33 14.93
C ARG A 112 -14.26 -8.79 16.34
N LEU A 113 -14.59 -7.84 17.22
CA LEU A 113 -15.05 -8.11 18.58
C LEU A 113 -16.40 -8.82 18.61
N TRP A 114 -17.19 -8.72 17.54
CA TRP A 114 -18.52 -9.34 17.41
C TRP A 114 -18.52 -10.65 16.58
N ARG A 115 -17.35 -11.09 16.09
CA ARG A 115 -17.19 -12.35 15.33
C ARG A 115 -16.42 -13.43 16.09
N GLY A 116 -15.93 -13.12 17.29
CA GLY A 116 -15.35 -14.08 18.23
C GLY A 116 -16.35 -14.40 19.31
#